data_AF-A0A7W8LCG4-F1
#
_entry.id   AF-A0A7W8LCG4-F1
#
_cell.length_a   1.000
_cell.length_b   1.000
_cell.length_c   1.000
_cell.angle_alpha   90.00
_cell.angle_beta   90.00
_cell.angle_gamma   90.00
#
_symmetry.space_group_name_H-M   'P 1'
#
loop_
_entity.id
_entity.type
_entity.pdbx_description
1 polymer ?
#
loop_
_entity_poly.entity_id
_entity_poly.type
_entity_poly.pdbx_seq_one_letter_code
_entity_poly.pdbx_strand_id
1 'polypeptide(L)'
;MHVEVARLQDIVEPLLDAGMNVVVDHFGRPDPDIGVRDVGFRRLLELADTQRVWVKISAAYRNRRQLRPDDHDAHEAFHFLKAAFGVHRLMWGSDWPHTQFEADEDFTHALELLRALLPVEEERRVVLADTPARLTGSTLRDSHGALQRQHWLNGLPSRAAAIRSQCGHEHTFDSSAWITDNSQIRKMEGWSQSW
;
A
#
# COMPACT_ATOMS: atom_id res chain seq x y z
N MET A 1 -5.14 -6.58 1.39
CA MET A 1 -6.46 -7.24 1.54
C MET A 1 -7.48 -6.23 1.10
N HIS A 2 -8.32 -6.65 0.16
CA HIS A 2 -9.31 -5.82 -0.50
C HIS A 2 -10.71 -6.32 -0.16
N VAL A 3 -11.32 -5.71 0.86
CA VAL A 3 -12.68 -6.00 1.35
C VAL A 3 -13.29 -4.71 1.89
N GLU A 4 -14.62 -4.62 1.93
CA GLU A 4 -15.30 -3.50 2.58
C GLU A 4 -14.97 -3.45 4.08
N VAL A 5 -14.84 -2.22 4.62
CA VAL A 5 -14.40 -2.04 6.01
C VAL A 5 -15.33 -2.69 7.04
N ALA A 6 -16.62 -2.82 6.71
CA ALA A 6 -17.62 -3.46 7.56
C ALA A 6 -17.31 -4.94 7.85
N ARG A 7 -16.59 -5.62 6.95
CA ARG A 7 -16.20 -7.05 7.07
C ARG A 7 -14.76 -7.23 7.55
N LEU A 8 -14.05 -6.12 7.76
CA LEU A 8 -12.61 -6.14 7.96
C LEU A 8 -12.23 -6.87 9.24
N GLN A 9 -12.90 -6.59 10.35
CA GLN A 9 -12.55 -7.17 11.67
C GLN A 9 -12.60 -8.69 11.66
N ASP A 10 -13.70 -9.27 11.15
CA ASP A 10 -13.92 -10.71 11.11
C ASP A 10 -12.82 -11.47 10.34
N ILE A 11 -12.11 -10.78 9.44
CA ILE A 11 -11.03 -11.35 8.64
C ILE A 11 -9.65 -10.99 9.22
N VAL A 12 -9.47 -9.76 9.71
CA VAL A 12 -8.17 -9.29 10.22
C VAL A 12 -7.82 -9.96 11.53
N GLU A 13 -8.76 -10.09 12.48
CA GLU A 13 -8.47 -10.64 13.81
C GLU A 13 -7.84 -12.04 13.75
N PRO A 14 -8.39 -13.02 13.00
CA PRO A 14 -7.74 -14.34 12.88
C PRO A 14 -6.33 -14.29 12.27
N LEU A 15 -6.06 -13.36 11.35
CA LEU A 15 -4.74 -13.20 10.74
C LEU A 15 -3.74 -12.60 11.75
N LEU A 16 -4.20 -11.66 12.57
CA LEU A 16 -3.40 -11.08 13.64
C LEU A 16 -3.09 -12.10 14.74
N ASP A 17 -4.07 -12.93 15.11
CA ASP A 17 -3.89 -14.03 16.06
C ASP A 17 -2.89 -15.07 15.54
N ALA A 18 -2.87 -15.30 14.23
CA ALA A 18 -1.85 -16.12 13.56
C ALA A 18 -0.46 -15.44 13.46
N GLY A 19 -0.30 -14.22 13.98
CA GLY A 19 0.95 -13.47 13.98
C GLY A 19 1.33 -12.84 12.65
N MET A 20 0.39 -12.76 11.70
CA MET A 20 0.62 -12.19 10.37
C MET A 20 0.58 -10.66 10.39
N ASN A 21 1.31 -10.06 9.47
CA ASN A 21 1.15 -8.65 9.13
C ASN A 21 0.05 -8.53 8.07
N VAL A 22 -0.79 -7.50 8.20
CA VAL A 22 -1.91 -7.26 7.30
C VAL A 22 -1.76 -5.91 6.60
N VAL A 23 -1.97 -5.89 5.29
CA VAL A 23 -2.15 -4.65 4.53
C VAL A 23 -3.62 -4.53 4.17
N VAL A 24 -4.24 -3.40 4.48
CA VAL A 24 -5.61 -3.06 4.11
C VAL A 24 -5.56 -2.14 2.91
N ASP A 25 -6.27 -2.51 1.84
CA ASP A 25 -6.24 -1.75 0.59
C ASP A 25 -7.21 -0.56 0.58
N HIS A 26 -6.89 0.44 -0.24
CA HIS A 26 -7.73 1.58 -0.61
C HIS A 26 -8.42 2.32 0.55
N PHE A 27 -7.63 2.87 1.48
CA PHE A 27 -8.14 3.59 2.65
C PHE A 27 -9.06 2.75 3.56
N GLY A 28 -9.13 1.43 3.36
CA GLY A 28 -10.06 0.55 4.06
C GLY A 28 -11.39 0.31 3.36
N ARG A 29 -11.67 0.99 2.24
CA ARG A 29 -12.98 0.95 1.57
C ARG A 29 -14.16 1.22 2.53
N PRO A 30 -14.21 2.42 3.15
CA PRO A 30 -15.40 2.82 3.89
C PRO A 30 -16.63 2.84 2.99
N ASP A 31 -17.82 2.67 3.57
CA ASP A 31 -19.06 2.85 2.84
C ASP A 31 -19.12 4.26 2.18
N PRO A 32 -19.41 4.36 0.87
CA PRO A 32 -19.32 5.61 0.13
C PRO A 32 -20.38 6.66 0.49
N ASP A 33 -21.44 6.30 1.22
CA ASP A 33 -22.49 7.22 1.67
C ASP A 33 -22.16 7.88 3.01
N ILE A 34 -21.45 7.16 3.87
CA ILE A 34 -21.17 7.60 5.24
C ILE A 34 -19.68 7.89 5.49
N GLY A 35 -18.78 7.39 4.65
CA GLY A 35 -17.35 7.69 4.65
C GLY A 35 -16.71 7.35 5.99
N VAL A 36 -15.95 8.29 6.56
CA VAL A 36 -15.27 8.10 7.85
C VAL A 36 -16.21 7.90 9.05
N ARG A 37 -17.53 8.14 8.87
CA ARG A 37 -18.55 7.86 9.90
C ARG A 37 -18.93 6.38 9.95
N ASP A 38 -18.46 5.58 8.98
CA ASP A 38 -18.59 4.13 9.00
C ASP A 38 -17.97 3.56 10.29
N VAL A 39 -18.74 2.72 10.99
CA VAL A 39 -18.28 2.04 12.20
C VAL A 39 -17.09 1.14 11.90
N GLY A 40 -17.06 0.50 10.73
CA GLY A 40 -15.91 -0.28 10.30
C GLY A 40 -14.68 0.58 10.05
N PHE A 41 -14.82 1.83 9.57
CA PHE A 41 -13.69 2.75 9.44
C PHE A 41 -13.09 3.10 10.81
N ARG A 42 -13.94 3.37 11.81
CA ARG A 42 -13.46 3.58 13.20
C ARG A 42 -12.69 2.36 13.72
N ARG A 43 -13.22 1.16 13.50
CA ARG A 43 -12.58 -0.11 13.89
C ARG A 43 -11.25 -0.33 13.18
N LEU A 44 -11.13 0.06 11.91
CA LEU A 44 -9.86 0.05 11.20
C LEU A 44 -8.82 0.94 11.90
N LEU A 45 -9.20 2.13 12.38
CA LEU A 45 -8.27 3.00 13.11
C LEU A 45 -7.79 2.36 14.42
N GLU A 46 -8.67 1.65 15.14
CA GLU A 46 -8.33 0.92 16.38
C GLU A 46 -7.30 -0.19 16.13
N LEU A 47 -7.30 -0.81 14.93
CA LEU A 47 -6.29 -1.80 14.56
C LEU A 47 -4.86 -1.24 14.48
N ALA A 48 -4.68 0.07 14.49
CA ALA A 48 -3.36 0.69 14.55
C ALA A 48 -2.59 0.28 15.83
N ASP A 49 -3.29 0.07 16.95
CA ASP A 49 -2.67 -0.29 18.24
C ASP A 49 -1.98 -1.66 18.20
N THR A 50 -2.38 -2.53 17.27
CA THR A 50 -1.78 -3.86 17.08
C THR A 50 -0.36 -3.81 16.54
N GLN A 51 0.04 -2.68 15.93
CA GLN A 51 1.32 -2.49 15.23
C GLN A 51 1.59 -3.50 14.09
N ARG A 52 0.58 -4.26 13.67
CA ARG A 52 0.66 -5.31 12.64
C ARG A 52 -0.20 -5.04 11.42
N VAL A 53 -0.84 -3.86 11.37
CA VAL A 53 -1.70 -3.44 10.28
C VAL A 53 -1.12 -2.22 9.58
N TRP A 54 -1.07 -2.29 8.26
CA TRP A 54 -0.73 -1.20 7.34
C TRP A 54 -1.93 -0.85 6.47
N VAL A 55 -2.00 0.39 6.01
CA VAL A 55 -3.05 0.83 5.10
C VAL A 55 -2.45 1.39 3.82
N LYS A 56 -2.99 0.96 2.68
CA LYS A 56 -2.67 1.51 1.38
C LYS A 56 -3.60 2.67 1.05
N ILE A 57 -3.04 3.87 0.89
CA ILE A 57 -3.75 5.10 0.50
C ILE A 57 -3.84 5.21 -1.02
N SER A 58 -4.46 4.22 -1.66
CA SER A 58 -4.64 4.15 -3.12
C SER A 58 -6.11 4.14 -3.54
N ALA A 59 -6.37 4.35 -4.83
CA ALA A 59 -7.69 4.19 -5.44
C ALA A 59 -8.84 4.90 -4.69
N ALA A 60 -8.64 6.13 -4.25
CA ALA A 60 -9.66 6.88 -3.50
C ALA A 60 -10.99 7.01 -4.28
N TYR A 61 -10.92 7.02 -5.62
CA TYR A 61 -12.08 7.01 -6.51
C TYR A 61 -13.03 5.81 -6.31
N ARG A 62 -12.57 4.71 -5.69
CA ARG A 62 -13.39 3.53 -5.37
C ARG A 62 -14.22 3.67 -4.08
N ASN A 63 -13.99 4.71 -3.29
CA ASN A 63 -14.59 4.90 -1.96
C ASN A 63 -15.70 5.97 -1.94
N ARG A 64 -16.22 6.35 -3.12
CA ARG A 64 -17.22 7.39 -3.29
C ARG A 64 -18.21 7.01 -4.37
N ARG A 65 -19.42 7.57 -4.31
CA ARG A 65 -20.46 7.34 -5.34
C ARG A 65 -20.22 8.11 -6.63
N GLN A 66 -19.62 9.30 -6.53
CA GLN A 66 -19.43 10.22 -7.64
C GLN A 66 -18.02 10.80 -7.56
N LEU A 67 -17.39 10.97 -8.72
CA LEU A 67 -16.15 11.73 -8.79
C LEU A 67 -16.43 13.16 -8.34
N ARG A 68 -15.66 13.62 -7.36
CA ARG A 68 -15.70 15.00 -6.89
C ARG A 68 -14.39 15.66 -7.29
N PRO A 69 -14.41 16.90 -7.80
CA PRO A 69 -13.20 17.60 -8.22
C PRO A 69 -12.18 17.85 -7.10
N ASP A 70 -12.58 17.74 -5.83
CA ASP A 70 -11.80 18.15 -4.67
C ASP A 70 -11.27 16.99 -3.82
N ASP A 71 -11.61 15.74 -4.15
CA ASP A 71 -11.25 14.54 -3.38
C ASP A 71 -11.47 14.67 -1.86
N HIS A 72 -12.47 15.45 -1.42
CA HIS A 72 -12.69 15.79 -0.01
C HIS A 72 -12.71 14.54 0.90
N ASP A 73 -13.42 13.50 0.48
CA ASP A 73 -13.58 12.26 1.25
C ASP A 73 -12.23 11.52 1.43
N ALA A 74 -11.33 11.63 0.45
CA ALA A 74 -9.97 11.08 0.54
C ALA A 74 -9.10 11.87 1.52
N HIS A 75 -9.20 13.20 1.50
CA HIS A 75 -8.52 14.08 2.45
C HIS A 75 -8.95 13.80 3.90
N GLU A 76 -10.26 13.66 4.11
CA GLU A 76 -10.82 13.36 5.43
C GLU A 76 -10.37 11.98 5.93
N ALA A 77 -10.50 10.94 5.11
CA ALA A 77 -10.05 9.59 5.47
C ALA A 77 -8.54 9.56 5.74
N PHE A 78 -7.74 10.22 4.91
CA PHE A 78 -6.29 10.31 5.08
C PHE A 78 -5.91 10.99 6.41
N HIS A 79 -6.61 12.06 6.80
CA HIS A 79 -6.35 12.75 8.07
C HIS A 79 -6.42 11.79 9.26
N PHE A 80 -7.50 11.00 9.35
CA PHE A 80 -7.68 10.02 10.41
C PHE A 80 -6.69 8.86 10.32
N LEU A 81 -6.44 8.32 9.13
CA LEU A 81 -5.49 7.24 8.93
C LEU A 81 -4.07 7.67 9.30
N LYS A 82 -3.63 8.86 8.89
CA LYS A 82 -2.32 9.40 9.25
C LYS A 82 -2.19 9.60 10.76
N ALA A 83 -3.24 10.08 11.42
CA ALA A 83 -3.24 10.23 12.88
C ALA A 83 -3.10 8.90 13.62
N ALA A 84 -3.81 7.84 13.20
CA ALA A 84 -3.79 6.54 13.86
C ALA A 84 -2.53 5.70 13.52
N PHE A 85 -2.17 5.64 12.24
CA PHE A 85 -1.12 4.75 11.74
C PHE A 85 0.25 5.41 11.68
N GLY A 86 0.31 6.73 11.47
CA GLY A 86 1.53 7.43 11.10
C GLY A 86 2.05 7.01 9.71
N VAL A 87 2.95 7.81 9.14
CA VAL A 87 3.46 7.58 7.77
C VAL A 87 4.22 6.25 7.62
N HIS A 88 4.76 5.70 8.71
CA HIS A 88 5.49 4.42 8.71
C HIS A 88 4.60 3.18 8.58
N ARG A 89 3.28 3.33 8.72
CA ARG A 89 2.29 2.27 8.48
C ARG A 89 1.34 2.59 7.32
N LEU A 90 1.62 3.64 6.56
CA LEU A 90 0.93 3.97 5.32
C LEU A 90 1.80 3.68 4.09
N MET A 91 1.16 3.23 3.02
CA MET A 91 1.81 3.00 1.72
C MET A 91 0.95 3.51 0.58
N TRP A 92 1.55 3.86 -0.55
CA TRP A 92 0.80 4.31 -1.73
C TRP A 92 0.94 3.33 -2.90
N GLY A 93 -0.05 3.34 -3.80
CA GLY A 93 0.04 2.76 -5.13
C GLY A 93 -0.98 3.42 -6.04
N SER A 94 -0.76 3.42 -7.35
CA SER A 94 -1.68 4.07 -8.30
C SER A 94 -3.02 3.34 -8.44
N ASP A 95 -3.00 2.01 -8.30
CA ASP A 95 -4.11 1.14 -8.71
C ASP A 95 -4.33 1.12 -10.23
N TRP A 96 -3.30 1.46 -11.00
CA TRP A 96 -3.32 1.33 -12.46
C TRP A 96 -3.62 -0.14 -12.86
N PRO A 97 -4.46 -0.40 -13.89
CA PRO A 97 -4.99 0.55 -14.88
C PRO A 97 -6.32 1.23 -14.50
N HIS A 98 -6.65 1.33 -13.22
CA HIS A 98 -7.92 1.90 -12.72
C HIS A 98 -9.14 1.14 -13.26
N THR A 99 -9.10 -0.19 -13.21
CA THR A 99 -10.13 -1.05 -13.80
C THR A 99 -11.54 -0.66 -13.35
N GLN A 100 -12.45 -0.50 -14.32
CA GLN A 100 -13.83 0.03 -14.21
C GLN A 100 -13.96 1.55 -14.05
N PHE A 101 -12.84 2.28 -14.07
CA PHE A 101 -12.76 3.74 -13.93
C PHE A 101 -11.79 4.34 -14.97
N GLU A 102 -11.49 3.62 -16.06
CA GLU A 102 -10.50 4.03 -17.06
C GLU A 102 -10.86 5.32 -17.79
N ALA A 103 -12.16 5.65 -17.87
CA ALA A 103 -12.67 6.88 -18.47
C ALA A 103 -12.63 8.08 -17.51
N ASP A 104 -12.49 7.80 -16.22
CA ASP A 104 -12.76 8.70 -15.12
C ASP A 104 -11.48 9.03 -14.32
N GLU A 105 -10.47 8.17 -14.45
CA GLU A 105 -9.25 8.24 -13.66
C GLU A 105 -8.00 7.92 -14.47
N ASP A 106 -6.95 8.69 -14.24
CA ASP A 106 -5.64 8.46 -14.82
C ASP A 106 -4.51 8.51 -13.77
N PHE A 107 -3.29 8.21 -14.22
CA PHE A 107 -2.13 8.17 -13.33
C PHE A 107 -1.76 9.57 -12.83
N THR A 108 -2.06 10.61 -13.60
CA THR A 108 -1.77 12.00 -13.25
C THR A 108 -2.58 12.42 -12.04
N HIS A 109 -3.89 12.18 -12.08
CA HIS A 109 -4.80 12.50 -10.99
C HIS A 109 -4.44 11.73 -9.71
N ALA A 110 -4.14 10.43 -9.82
CA ALA A 110 -3.68 9.63 -8.68
C ALA A 110 -2.39 10.18 -8.03
N LEU A 111 -1.47 10.73 -8.83
CA LEU A 111 -0.24 11.36 -8.34
C LEU A 111 -0.46 12.76 -7.76
N GLU A 112 -1.39 13.53 -8.33
CA GLU A 112 -1.80 14.84 -7.81
C GLU A 112 -2.45 14.70 -6.43
N LEU A 113 -3.37 13.75 -6.27
CA LEU A 113 -3.97 13.43 -4.98
C LEU A 113 -2.89 13.03 -3.96
N LEU A 114 -1.94 12.17 -4.33
CA LEU A 114 -0.83 11.80 -3.44
C LEU A 114 -0.07 13.04 -2.93
N ARG A 115 0.26 13.98 -3.83
CA ARG A 115 0.99 15.20 -3.48
C ARG A 115 0.16 16.13 -2.61
N ALA A 116 -1.15 16.18 -2.82
CA ALA A 116 -2.08 16.95 -2.01
C ALA A 116 -2.22 16.37 -0.59
N LEU A 117 -2.31 15.04 -0.45
CA LEU A 117 -2.39 14.35 0.85
C LEU A 117 -1.08 14.46 1.65
N LEU A 118 0.06 14.34 0.96
CA LEU A 118 1.39 14.35 1.55
C LEU A 118 2.22 15.50 0.96
N PRO A 119 2.04 16.75 1.42
CA PRO A 119 2.78 17.90 0.88
C PRO A 119 4.27 17.88 1.25
N VAL A 120 4.64 17.19 2.33
CA VAL A 120 6.02 17.06 2.80
C VAL A 120 6.75 15.94 2.06
N GLU A 121 7.86 16.27 1.39
CA GLU A 121 8.64 15.31 0.58
C GLU A 121 9.16 14.12 1.39
N GLU A 122 9.59 14.36 2.63
CA GLU A 122 10.09 13.28 3.49
C GLU A 122 8.99 12.26 3.84
N GLU A 123 7.78 12.73 4.11
CA GLU A 123 6.65 11.83 4.34
C GLU A 123 6.26 11.07 3.06
N ARG A 124 6.30 11.73 1.89
CA ARG A 124 6.11 11.05 0.60
C ARG A 124 7.13 9.94 0.39
N ARG A 125 8.42 10.20 0.65
CA ARG A 125 9.49 9.20 0.55
C ARG A 125 9.21 8.00 1.45
N VAL A 126 8.76 8.24 2.68
CA VAL A 126 8.40 7.15 3.61
C VAL A 126 7.26 6.30 3.07
N VAL A 127 6.18 6.93 2.60
CA VAL A 127 4.98 6.23 2.13
C VAL A 127 5.19 5.53 0.78
N LEU A 128 6.00 6.11 -0.12
CA LEU A 128 6.28 5.56 -1.45
C LEU A 128 7.34 4.46 -1.44
N ALA A 129 8.33 4.57 -0.55
CA ALA A 129 9.51 3.73 -0.60
C ALA A 129 9.75 3.00 0.73
N ASP A 130 10.00 3.73 1.82
CA ASP A 130 10.54 3.10 3.02
C ASP A 130 9.57 2.11 3.67
N THR A 131 8.29 2.47 3.78
CA THR A 131 7.26 1.61 4.38
C THR A 131 7.05 0.32 3.59
N PRO A 132 6.80 0.34 2.26
CA PRO A 132 6.68 -0.91 1.50
C PRO A 132 7.99 -1.72 1.50
N ALA A 133 9.16 -1.06 1.50
CA ALA A 133 10.45 -1.75 1.56
C ALA A 133 10.64 -2.52 2.87
N ARG A 134 10.38 -1.86 4.01
CA ARG A 134 10.41 -2.48 5.34
C ARG A 134 9.43 -3.65 5.44
N LEU A 135 8.22 -3.51 4.92
CA LEU A 135 7.19 -4.53 5.04
C LEU A 135 7.51 -5.79 4.22
N THR A 136 8.07 -5.60 3.02
CA THR A 136 8.42 -6.71 2.10
C THR A 136 9.81 -7.30 2.35
N GLY A 137 10.60 -6.69 3.23
CA GLY A 137 11.99 -7.07 3.47
C GLY A 137 12.93 -6.70 2.32
N SER A 138 12.51 -5.82 1.41
CA SER A 138 13.38 -5.31 0.35
C SER A 138 14.27 -4.20 0.90
N THR A 139 15.58 -4.28 0.64
CA THR A 139 16.53 -3.23 1.06
C THR A 139 16.53 -2.15 -0.01
N LEU A 140 16.07 -0.94 0.31
CA LEU A 140 16.30 0.22 -0.55
C LEU A 140 17.79 0.57 -0.48
N ARG A 141 18.44 0.61 -1.64
CA ARG A 141 19.79 1.18 -1.77
C ARG A 141 19.66 2.70 -1.77
N ASP A 142 20.47 3.39 -1.00
CA ASP A 142 20.57 4.84 -1.13
C ASP A 142 21.28 5.23 -2.44
N SER A 143 21.22 6.51 -2.79
CA SER A 143 21.88 7.10 -3.96
C SER A 143 23.42 7.05 -3.91
N HIS A 144 24.00 6.50 -2.83
CA HIS A 144 25.43 6.30 -2.65
C HIS A 144 25.82 4.81 -2.62
N GLY A 145 24.87 3.90 -2.91
CA GLY A 145 25.11 2.47 -3.04
C GLY A 145 25.32 1.72 -1.72
N ALA A 146 25.12 2.37 -0.56
CA ALA A 146 25.30 1.72 0.73
C ALA A 146 24.05 0.88 1.09
N LEU A 147 24.28 -0.39 1.41
CA LEU A 147 23.26 -1.29 1.94
C LEU A 147 22.95 -0.89 3.39
N GLN A 148 21.77 -0.32 3.64
CA GLN A 148 21.28 -0.11 4.99
C GLN A 148 20.81 -1.46 5.56
N ARG A 149 21.72 -2.22 6.18
CA ARG A 149 21.37 -3.44 6.94
C ARG A 149 20.58 -3.06 8.18
N GLN A 150 19.29 -3.36 8.23
CA GLN A 150 18.50 -3.25 9.45
C GLN A 150 18.41 -4.61 10.16
N HIS A 151 19.09 -4.72 11.31
CA HIS A 151 19.10 -5.90 12.19
C HIS A 151 17.86 -5.91 13.09
N TRP A 152 16.75 -6.54 12.69
CA TRP A 152 15.55 -6.61 13.56
C TRP A 152 14.75 -7.92 13.57
N LEU A 153 15.35 -9.07 13.25
CA LEU A 153 14.71 -10.39 13.48
C LEU A 153 14.98 -11.01 14.87
N ASN A 154 15.50 -10.27 15.85
CA ASN A 154 15.82 -10.81 17.18
C ASN A 154 14.70 -10.60 18.23
N GLY A 155 13.45 -10.87 17.85
CA GLY A 155 12.30 -10.78 18.76
C GLY A 155 11.40 -12.02 18.78
N LEU A 156 11.82 -13.14 18.19
CA LEU A 156 11.06 -14.39 18.20
C LEU A 156 11.51 -15.29 19.36
N PRO A 157 10.60 -15.79 20.23
CA PRO A 157 10.94 -16.87 21.12
C PRO A 157 11.35 -18.11 20.30
N SER A 158 12.49 -18.67 20.67
CA SER A 158 13.16 -19.77 20.00
C SER A 158 12.33 -21.05 19.99
N ARG A 159 11.77 -21.41 18.83
CA ARG A 159 11.41 -22.79 18.48
C ARG A 159 11.12 -22.99 16.99
N ALA A 160 12.15 -22.87 16.15
CA ALA A 160 12.19 -23.50 14.82
C ALA A 160 13.62 -23.50 14.25
N ALA A 161 14.54 -24.20 14.94
CA ALA A 161 15.82 -24.61 14.36
C ALA A 161 15.66 -26.03 13.80
N ALA A 162 15.27 -26.12 12.53
CA ALA A 162 15.38 -27.26 11.59
C ALA A 162 14.49 -26.86 10.40
N ILE A 163 14.99 -26.50 9.22
CA ILE A 163 15.75 -27.33 8.28
C ILE A 163 16.62 -26.37 7.45
N ARG A 164 17.95 -26.47 7.59
CA ARG A 164 18.90 -26.03 6.56
C ARG A 164 19.57 -27.29 6.03
N SER A 165 19.20 -27.72 4.82
CA SER A 165 20.08 -28.45 3.91
C SER A 165 19.39 -28.61 2.56
N GLN A 166 20.14 -28.38 1.49
CA GLN A 166 19.85 -28.69 0.09
C GLN A 166 18.75 -27.88 -0.62
N CYS A 167 19.17 -26.79 -1.26
CA CYS A 167 19.34 -26.76 -2.72
C CYS A 167 20.05 -25.46 -3.08
N GLY A 168 21.35 -25.55 -3.38
CA GLY A 168 22.03 -24.49 -4.11
C GLY A 168 21.51 -24.50 -5.53
N HIS A 169 21.18 -23.33 -6.07
CA HIS A 169 21.37 -22.88 -7.44
C HIS A 169 21.12 -21.36 -7.41
N GLU A 170 22.18 -20.58 -7.61
CA GLU A 170 22.09 -19.13 -7.79
C GLU A 170 21.36 -18.86 -9.11
N HIS A 171 20.09 -18.50 -9.03
CA HIS A 171 19.42 -17.78 -10.10
C HIS A 171 19.51 -16.30 -9.77
N THR A 172 20.41 -15.59 -10.45
CA THR A 172 20.36 -14.13 -10.55
C THR A 172 19.02 -13.76 -11.21
N PHE A 173 18.06 -13.33 -10.42
CA PHE A 173 16.85 -12.70 -10.93
C PHE A 173 17.22 -11.28 -11.36
N ASP A 174 17.18 -11.02 -12.66
CA ASP A 174 17.34 -9.70 -13.23
C ASP A 174 16.17 -8.81 -12.79
N SER A 175 16.45 -7.84 -11.92
CA SER A 175 15.46 -6.93 -11.34
C SER A 175 15.11 -5.74 -12.26
N SER A 176 15.45 -5.79 -13.55
CA SER A 176 15.16 -4.70 -14.50
C SER A 176 13.68 -4.54 -14.88
N ALA A 177 12.74 -5.26 -14.25
CA ALA A 177 11.30 -5.13 -14.51
C ALA A 177 10.53 -4.14 -13.61
N TRP A 178 11.21 -3.43 -12.70
CA TRP A 178 10.61 -2.27 -12.01
C TRP A 178 11.13 -0.99 -12.64
N ILE A 179 10.62 -0.75 -13.85
CA ILE A 179 11.06 0.34 -14.70
C ILE A 179 10.45 1.66 -14.22
N THR A 180 11.27 2.45 -13.51
CA THR A 180 11.32 3.89 -13.71
C THR A 180 12.02 4.17 -15.05
N ASP A 181 11.28 4.11 -16.15
CA ASP A 181 11.75 4.63 -17.45
C ASP A 181 10.55 5.08 -18.29
N ASN A 182 10.50 6.37 -18.54
CA ASN A 182 9.48 7.06 -19.34
C ASN A 182 9.68 6.89 -20.85
N SER A 183 10.54 5.97 -21.32
CA SER A 183 10.84 5.79 -22.73
C SER A 183 10.00 4.72 -23.48
N GLN A 184 9.17 3.92 -22.79
CA GLN A 184 8.41 2.82 -23.43
C GLN A 184 6.93 3.13 -23.75
N ILE A 185 6.43 4.31 -23.42
CA ILE A 185 5.02 4.69 -23.66
C ILE A 185 4.67 4.79 -25.17
N ARG A 186 5.65 4.81 -26.07
CA ARG A 186 5.41 4.85 -27.53
C ARG A 186 5.51 3.50 -28.28
N LYS A 187 5.63 2.36 -27.60
CA LYS A 187 5.70 1.04 -28.26
C LYS A 187 4.52 0.08 -28.00
N MET A 188 3.52 0.48 -27.20
CA MET A 188 2.38 -0.38 -26.87
C MET A 188 1.04 0.02 -27.53
N GLU A 189 1.04 0.91 -28.53
CA GLU A 189 -0.14 1.15 -29.39
C GLU A 189 -0.38 0.07 -30.47
N GLY A 190 0.42 -1.01 -30.48
CA GLY A 190 0.40 -2.02 -31.55
C GLY A 190 -0.27 -3.37 -31.23
N TRP A 191 -0.76 -3.59 -30.02
CA TRP A 191 -1.29 -4.90 -29.58
C TRP A 191 -2.73 -4.79 -29.08
N SER A 192 -3.63 -4.30 -29.93
CA SER A 192 -5.06 -4.52 -29.81
C SER A 192 -5.54 -5.08 -31.14
N GLN A 193 -5.34 -6.39 -31.35
CA GLN A 193 -6.12 -7.29 -32.20
C GLN A 193 -5.62 -8.72 -31.95
N SER A 194 -6.25 -9.45 -31.03
CA SER A 194 -6.65 -10.86 -31.14
C SER A 194 -6.88 -11.50 -29.75
N TRP A 195 -8.16 -11.80 -29.50
CA TRP A 195 -8.78 -12.65 -28.47
C TRP A 195 -8.84 -12.13 -27.03
#